data_AF-A0AAW6SBX7-F1
#
_entry.id   AF-A0AAW6SBX7-F1
#
_cell.length_a   1.000
_cell.length_b   1.000
_cell.length_c   1.000
_cell.angle_alpha   90.00
_cell.angle_beta   90.00
_cell.angle_gamma   90.00
#
_symmetry.space_group_name_H-M   'P 1'
#
loop_
_entity.id
_entity.type
_entity.pdbx_description
1 polymer ?
#
loop_
_entity_poly.entity_id
_entity_poly.type
_entity_poly.pdbx_seq_one_letter_code
_entity_poly.pdbx_strand_id
1 'polypeptide(L)'
;MSEAKPQDGTTVKGYRTLTADDIAQMNGLKEISRDFCEQLELERTHLSLQVVEANSQEASERSEALRCLAIARTKMQEACMWACRAVARPDADC
;
A
#
# COMPACT_ATOMS: atom_id res chain seq x y z
N MET A 1 -13.21 -13.19 35.43
CA MET A 1 -13.78 -12.98 34.09
C MET A 1 -13.76 -11.47 33.86
N SER A 2 -12.70 -10.93 33.26
CA SER A 2 -12.62 -9.50 32.94
C SER A 2 -13.22 -9.28 31.56
N GLU A 3 -14.31 -8.52 31.51
CA GLU A 3 -14.95 -8.12 30.26
C GLU A 3 -14.00 -7.20 29.48
N ALA A 4 -13.72 -7.55 28.22
CA ALA A 4 -12.94 -6.71 27.33
C ALA A 4 -13.78 -5.48 26.92
N LYS A 5 -13.29 -4.29 27.24
CA LYS A 5 -13.91 -3.02 26.82
C LYS A 5 -13.79 -2.87 25.29
N PRO A 6 -14.81 -2.34 24.59
CA PRO A 6 -14.71 -2.08 23.16
C PRO A 6 -13.53 -1.14 22.89
N GLN A 7 -12.64 -1.50 21.96
CA GLN A 7 -11.56 -0.61 21.53
C GLN A 7 -12.18 0.55 20.77
N ASP A 8 -12.16 1.73 21.38
CA ASP A 8 -12.63 3.00 20.81
C ASP A 8 -11.61 3.63 19.84
N GLY A 9 -10.47 2.96 19.62
CA GLY A 9 -9.38 3.44 18.78
C GLY A 9 -8.62 4.65 19.33
N THR A 10 -8.99 5.18 20.51
CA THR A 10 -8.37 6.39 21.08
C THR A 10 -7.06 6.12 21.79
N THR A 11 -6.83 4.87 22.21
CA THR A 11 -5.61 4.46 22.89
C THR A 11 -4.82 3.46 22.06
N VAL A 12 -4.30 3.91 20.91
CA VAL A 12 -3.22 3.18 20.25
C VAL A 12 -1.97 3.35 21.13
N LYS A 13 -1.75 2.41 22.06
CA LYS A 13 -0.51 2.36 22.86
C LYS A 13 0.66 2.06 21.92
N GLY A 14 1.71 2.88 21.97
CA GLY A 14 2.97 2.67 21.23
C GLY A 14 3.35 3.76 20.22
N TYR A 15 2.43 4.66 19.89
CA TYR A 15 2.74 5.84 19.08
C TYR A 15 2.64 7.10 19.95
N ARG A 16 3.59 8.02 19.81
CA ARG A 16 3.42 9.38 20.29
C ARG A 16 2.11 9.97 19.75
N THR A 17 1.51 10.90 20.48
CA THR A 17 0.38 11.68 19.95
C THR A 17 0.83 12.39 18.67
N LEU A 18 0.12 12.16 17.58
CA LEU A 18 0.38 12.80 16.29
C LEU A 18 -0.13 14.24 16.32
N THR A 19 0.67 15.16 15.79
CA THR A 19 0.22 16.53 15.54
C THR A 19 -0.66 16.58 14.29
N ALA A 20 -1.38 17.69 14.10
CA ALA A 20 -2.11 17.92 12.86
C ALA A 20 -1.19 17.84 11.62
N ASP A 21 0.04 18.35 11.75
CA ASP A 21 1.04 18.33 10.68
C ASP A 21 1.51 16.90 10.36
N ASP A 22 1.67 16.05 11.37
CA ASP A 22 2.01 14.63 11.16
C ASP A 22 0.90 13.91 10.39
N ILE A 23 -0.36 14.16 10.76
CA ILE A 23 -1.52 13.58 10.10
C ILE A 23 -1.59 14.06 8.64
N ALA A 24 -1.38 15.35 8.40
CA ALA A 24 -1.36 15.91 7.05
C ALA A 24 -0.25 15.28 6.19
N GLN A 25 0.97 15.13 6.73
CA GLN A 25 2.08 14.46 6.04
C GLN A 25 1.76 12.99 5.72
N MET A 26 1.22 12.23 6.68
CA MET A 26 0.82 10.84 6.45
C MET A 26 -0.28 10.72 5.39
N ASN A 27 -1.26 11.62 5.40
CA ASN A 27 -2.32 11.61 4.40
C ASN A 27 -1.79 11.90 3.00
N GLY A 28 -0.85 12.85 2.84
CA GLY A 28 -0.20 13.10 1.55
C GLY A 28 0.56 11.87 1.03
N LEU A 29 1.31 11.17 1.91
CA LEU A 29 1.98 9.91 1.54
C LEU A 29 0.99 8.82 1.10
N LYS A 30 -0.14 8.69 1.82
CA LYS A 30 -1.20 7.73 1.49
C LYS A 30 -1.92 8.06 0.19
N GLU A 31 -2.14 9.34 -0.09
CA GLU A 31 -2.75 9.81 -1.34
C GLU A 31 -1.86 9.44 -2.54
N ILE A 32 -0.56 9.75 -2.48
CA ILE A 32 0.39 9.35 -3.53
C ILE A 32 0.41 7.83 -3.73
N SER A 33 0.42 7.05 -2.64
CA SER A 33 0.37 5.59 -2.68
C SER A 33 -0.91 5.07 -3.34
N ARG A 34 -2.04 5.69 -3.01
CA ARG A 34 -3.35 5.34 -3.59
C ARG A 34 -3.36 5.64 -5.08
N ASP A 35 -3.00 6.86 -5.48
CA ASP A 35 -2.99 7.28 -6.88
C ASP A 35 -2.08 6.39 -7.73
N PHE A 36 -0.88 6.08 -7.22
CA PHE A 36 0.02 5.16 -7.89
C PHE A 36 -0.58 3.76 -8.04
N CYS A 37 -1.18 3.21 -6.98
CA CYS A 37 -1.84 1.90 -7.04
C CYS A 37 -3.05 1.89 -7.99
N GLU A 38 -3.79 2.99 -8.09
CA GLU A 38 -4.88 3.14 -9.07
C GLU A 38 -4.35 3.11 -10.49
N GLN A 39 -3.25 3.80 -10.78
CA GLN A 39 -2.59 3.74 -12.10
C GLN A 39 -2.08 2.33 -12.43
N LEU A 40 -1.52 1.59 -11.47
CA LEU A 40 -1.11 0.20 -11.70
C LEU A 40 -2.29 -0.71 -12.07
N GLU A 41 -3.47 -0.50 -11.48
CA GLU A 41 -4.66 -1.28 -11.86
C GLU A 41 -5.16 -0.94 -13.27
N LEU A 42 -5.08 0.33 -13.68
CA LEU A 42 -5.40 0.71 -15.07
C LEU A 42 -4.48 0.00 -16.06
N GLU A 43 -3.17 0.01 -15.81
CA GLU A 43 -2.20 -0.71 -16.67
C GLU A 43 -2.42 -2.23 -16.65
N ARG A 44 -2.73 -2.79 -15.49
CA ARG A 44 -3.10 -4.20 -15.38
C ARG A 44 -4.33 -4.53 -16.22
N THR A 45 -5.35 -3.67 -16.19
CA THR A 45 -6.55 -3.82 -17.03
C THR A 45 -6.19 -3.74 -18.50
N HIS A 46 -5.36 -2.78 -18.92
CA HIS A 46 -4.89 -2.67 -20.31
C HIS A 46 -4.20 -3.97 -20.77
N LEU A 47 -3.26 -4.50 -20.00
CA LEU A 47 -2.58 -5.76 -20.30
C LEU A 47 -3.54 -6.95 -20.33
N SER A 48 -4.50 -7.00 -19.40
CA SER A 48 -5.45 -8.12 -19.31
C SER A 48 -6.41 -8.18 -20.50
N LEU A 49 -6.71 -7.04 -21.14
CA LEU A 49 -7.56 -6.96 -22.33
C LEU A 49 -6.82 -7.33 -23.63
N GLN A 50 -5.49 -7.43 -23.61
CA GLN A 50 -4.72 -7.82 -24.80
C GLN A 50 -5.04 -9.26 -25.20
N VAL A 51 -5.43 -9.46 -26.45
CA VAL A 51 -5.57 -10.79 -27.05
C VAL A 51 -4.21 -11.25 -27.54
N VAL A 52 -3.72 -12.34 -26.97
CA VAL A 52 -2.45 -12.98 -27.35
C VAL A 52 -2.71 -14.46 -27.59
N GLU A 53 -1.94 -15.05 -28.50
CA GLU A 53 -2.02 -16.48 -28.77
C GLU A 53 -1.55 -17.28 -27.54
N ALA A 54 -2.26 -18.35 -27.19
CA ALA A 54 -1.86 -19.18 -26.05
C ALA A 54 -0.51 -19.86 -26.31
N ASN A 55 0.34 -19.95 -25.29
CA ASN A 55 1.71 -20.51 -25.37
C ASN A 55 2.67 -19.76 -26.32
N SER A 56 2.32 -18.54 -26.74
CA SER A 56 3.22 -17.66 -27.50
C SER A 56 4.22 -16.94 -26.60
N GLN A 57 5.24 -16.35 -27.22
CA GLN A 57 6.21 -15.50 -26.54
C GLN A 57 5.52 -14.26 -25.95
N GLU A 58 4.58 -13.67 -26.69
CA GLU A 58 3.78 -12.52 -26.27
C GLU A 58 2.92 -12.84 -25.03
N ALA A 59 2.39 -14.06 -24.94
CA ALA A 59 1.66 -14.51 -23.75
C ALA A 59 2.57 -14.60 -22.51
N SER A 60 3.81 -15.05 -22.69
CA SER A 60 4.82 -15.10 -21.63
C SER A 60 5.20 -13.68 -21.17
N GLU A 61 5.45 -12.77 -22.12
CA GLU A 61 5.79 -11.38 -21.84
C GLU A 61 4.66 -10.63 -21.13
N ARG A 62 3.40 -10.85 -21.54
CA ARG A 62 2.24 -10.31 -20.85
C ARG A 62 2.13 -10.83 -19.41
N SER A 63 2.38 -12.13 -19.20
CA SER A 63 2.37 -12.73 -17.85
C SER A 63 3.45 -12.11 -16.97
N GLU A 64 4.65 -11.92 -17.52
CA GLU A 64 5.77 -11.28 -16.82
C GLU A 64 5.48 -9.80 -16.50
N ALA A 65 4.88 -9.05 -17.44
CA ALA A 65 4.45 -7.68 -17.21
C ALA A 65 3.42 -7.58 -16.08
N LEU A 66 2.42 -8.47 -16.05
CA LEU A 66 1.43 -8.55 -14.97
C LEU A 66 2.08 -8.86 -13.61
N ARG A 67 3.08 -9.75 -13.59
CA ARG A 67 3.88 -10.06 -12.39
C ARG A 67 4.63 -8.82 -11.90
N CYS A 68 5.25 -8.06 -12.80
CA CYS A 68 5.94 -6.81 -12.48
C CYS A 68 4.99 -5.78 -11.85
N LEU A 69 3.77 -5.61 -12.38
CA LEU A 69 2.77 -4.71 -11.79
C LEU A 69 2.36 -5.15 -10.37
N ALA A 70 2.18 -6.46 -10.14
CA ALA A 70 1.86 -6.99 -8.81
C ALA A 70 2.99 -6.72 -7.79
N ILE A 71 4.25 -6.85 -8.22
CA ILE A 71 5.42 -6.52 -7.41
C ILE A 71 5.47 -5.01 -7.13
N ALA A 72 5.25 -4.17 -8.15
CA ALA A 72 5.24 -2.72 -7.99
C ALA A 72 4.19 -2.27 -6.97
N ARG A 73 2.98 -2.84 -7.01
CA ARG A 73 1.92 -2.57 -6.03
C ARG A 73 2.36 -2.90 -4.61
N THR A 74 2.92 -4.10 -4.42
CA THR A 74 3.42 -4.55 -3.11
C THR A 74 4.51 -3.62 -2.60
N LYS A 75 5.45 -3.24 -3.47
CA LYS A 75 6.57 -2.37 -3.09
C LYS A 75 6.13 -0.94 -2.78
N MET A 76 5.13 -0.40 -3.50
CA MET A 76 4.57 0.91 -3.17
C MET A 76 3.88 0.89 -1.81
N GLN A 77 3.10 -0.15 -1.53
CA GLN A 77 2.43 -0.30 -0.23
C GLN A 77 3.43 -0.45 0.92
N GLU A 78 4.48 -1.24 0.72
CA GLU A 78 5.57 -1.40 1.67
C GLU A 78 6.32 -0.07 1.91
N ALA A 79 6.65 0.66 0.84
CA ALA A 79 7.29 1.98 0.94
C ALA A 79 6.40 2.98 1.69
N CYS A 80 5.10 3.04 1.37
CA CYS A 80 4.14 3.90 2.06
C CYS A 80 4.00 3.55 3.55
N MET A 81 4.00 2.26 3.88
CA MET A 81 3.99 1.78 5.27
C MET A 81 5.22 2.29 6.03
N TRP A 82 6.42 2.08 5.48
CA TRP A 82 7.66 2.52 6.11
C TRP A 82 7.74 4.05 6.23
N ALA A 83 7.30 4.79 5.22
CA ALA A 83 7.24 6.26 5.26
C ALA A 83 6.26 6.76 6.33
N CYS A 84 5.06 6.17 6.42
CA CYS A 84 4.09 6.47 7.49
C CYS A 84 4.66 6.16 8.88
N ARG A 85 5.37 5.04 9.03
CA ARG A 85 6.04 4.68 10.30
C ARG A 85 7.12 5.71 10.67
N ALA A 86 7.88 6.20 9.69
CA ALA A 86 8.91 7.22 9.92
C ALA A 86 8.31 8.56 10.38
N VAL A 87 7.13 8.95 9.88
CA VAL A 87 6.40 10.13 10.39
C VAL A 87 5.88 9.86 11.80
N ALA A 88 5.25 8.71 12.01
CA ALA A 88 4.63 8.36 13.27
C ALA A 88 5.64 8.24 14.42
N ARG A 89 6.88 7.79 14.14
CA ARG A 89 7.95 7.57 15.13
C ARG A 89 7.45 6.77 16.34
N PRO A 90 6.96 5.52 16.12
CA PRO A 90 6.58 4.67 17.24
C PRO A 90 7.75 4.44 18.18
N ASP A 91 7.44 4.25 19.46
CA ASP A 91 8.43 3.90 20.46
C ASP A 91 9.05 2.52 20.14
N ALA A 92 10.30 2.29 20.57
CA ALA A 92 11.08 1.11 20.20
C ALA A 92 10.47 -0.24 20.63
N ASP A 93 9.49 -0.22 21.53
CA ASP A 93 8.76 -1.40 22.03
C ASP A 93 7.58 -1.84 21.14
N CYS A 94 7.51 -1.35 19.88
CA CYS A 94 6.38 -1.53 18.95
C CYS A 94 6.72 -2.25 17.64
#